data_AF-A0A1A3P2A0-F1
#
_entry.id   AF-A0A1A3P2A0-F1
#
_cell.length_a   1.000
_cell.length_b   1.000
_cell.length_c   1.000
_cell.angle_alpha   90.00
_cell.angle_beta   90.00
_cell.angle_gamma   90.00
#
_symmetry.space_group_name_H-M   'P 1'
#
loop_
_entity.id
_entity.type
_entity.pdbx_description
1 polymer ?
#
loop_
_entity_poly.entity_id
_entity_poly.type
_entity_poly.pdbx_seq_one_letter_code
_entity_poly.pdbx_strand_id
1 'polypeptide(L)'
;MKMTVALSPEEAKQVLRNIEEQVRQVKNRQADMRLRAEEMVHSSWHGGQAKRFGEAMQSHDSDLTAVGNELDHVVTEAQHKVDQITAQAM
;
A
#
# COMPACT_ATOMS: atom_id res chain seq x y z
N MET A 1 13.64 -27.01 23.15
CA MET A 1 13.68 -26.81 21.69
C MET A 1 13.22 -25.39 21.39
N LYS A 2 14.11 -24.49 20.97
CA LYS A 2 13.68 -23.23 20.35
C LYS A 2 13.22 -23.58 18.93
N MET A 3 11.91 -23.64 18.69
CA MET A 3 11.40 -23.61 17.33
C MET A 3 11.70 -22.22 16.77
N THR A 4 12.87 -22.06 16.16
CA THR A 4 13.10 -20.96 15.23
C THR A 4 12.19 -21.24 14.04
N VAL A 5 11.03 -20.60 14.03
CA VAL A 5 10.13 -20.54 12.87
C VAL A 5 10.84 -19.64 11.83
N ALA A 6 11.88 -20.19 11.21
CA ALA A 6 12.57 -19.54 10.10
C ALA A 6 11.87 -20.00 8.83
N LEU A 7 11.32 -19.06 8.08
CA LEU A 7 10.84 -19.32 6.72
C LEU A 7 11.99 -19.89 5.89
N SER A 8 11.71 -20.86 5.03
CA SER A 8 12.65 -21.23 3.98
C SER A 8 12.82 -20.07 2.99
N PRO A 9 13.92 -20.02 2.20
CA PRO A 9 14.11 -18.97 1.21
C PRO A 9 12.97 -18.86 0.20
N GLU A 10 12.36 -19.98 -0.19
CA GLU A 10 11.24 -19.97 -1.13
C GLU A 10 9.95 -19.44 -0.49
N GLU A 11 9.66 -19.82 0.76
CA GLU A 11 8.53 -19.27 1.52
C GLU A 11 8.70 -17.77 1.75
N ALA A 12 9.92 -17.32 2.08
CA ALA A 12 10.23 -15.91 2.28
C ALA A 12 10.00 -15.10 1.00
N LYS A 13 10.45 -15.60 -0.16
CA LYS A 13 10.19 -14.98 -1.47
C LYS A 13 8.70 -14.95 -1.81
N GLN A 14 7.96 -16.01 -1.49
CA GLN A 14 6.52 -16.05 -1.72
C GLN A 14 5.78 -15.03 -0.85
N VAL A 15 6.18 -14.88 0.42
CA VAL A 15 5.63 -13.86 1.32
C VAL A 15 5.90 -12.45 0.78
N LEU A 16 7.13 -12.17 0.32
CA LEU A 16 7.46 -10.89 -0.30
C LEU A 16 6.58 -10.60 -1.52
N ARG A 17 6.45 -11.55 -2.45
CA ARG A 17 5.55 -11.41 -3.61
C ARG A 17 4.12 -11.07 -3.20
N ASN A 18 3.62 -11.70 -2.14
CA ASN A 18 2.27 -11.43 -1.63
C ASN A 18 2.17 -10.01 -1.03
N ILE A 19 3.20 -9.54 -0.32
CA ILE A 19 3.26 -8.18 0.23
C ILE A 19 3.28 -7.16 -0.93
N GLU A 20 4.14 -7.34 -1.91
CA GLU A 20 4.24 -6.46 -3.09
C GLU A 20 2.89 -6.35 -3.83
N GLU A 21 2.22 -7.49 -4.02
CA GLU A 21 0.90 -7.52 -4.64
C GLU A 21 -0.15 -6.75 -3.85
N GLN A 22 -0.18 -6.93 -2.53
CA GLN A 22 -1.12 -6.21 -1.65
C GLN A 22 -0.87 -4.71 -1.66
N VAL A 23 0.40 -4.28 -1.58
CA VAL A 23 0.78 -2.86 -1.64
C VAL A 23 0.37 -2.25 -2.99
N ARG A 24 0.62 -2.95 -4.09
CA ARG A 24 0.19 -2.54 -5.43
C ARG A 24 -1.32 -2.37 -5.51
N GLN A 25 -2.10 -3.30 -4.95
CA GLN A 25 -3.56 -3.21 -4.93
C GLN A 25 -4.06 -2.00 -4.13
N VAL A 26 -3.45 -1.70 -2.98
CA VAL A 26 -3.79 -0.51 -2.18
C VAL A 26 -3.52 0.77 -2.97
N LYS A 27 -2.34 0.89 -3.59
CA LYS A 27 -1.98 2.06 -4.40
C LYS A 27 -2.93 2.26 -5.59
N ASN A 28 -3.32 1.18 -6.26
CA ASN A 28 -4.29 1.24 -7.35
C ASN A 28 -5.67 1.72 -6.88
N ARG A 29 -6.13 1.26 -5.70
CA ARG A 29 -7.40 1.72 -5.12
C ARG A 29 -7.36 3.19 -4.72
N GLN A 30 -6.24 3.67 -4.17
CA GLN A 30 -6.05 5.09 -3.89
C GLN A 30 -6.17 5.92 -5.17
N ALA A 31 -5.51 5.49 -6.26
CA ALA A 31 -5.59 6.19 -7.54
C ALA A 31 -7.03 6.22 -8.10
N ASP A 32 -7.77 5.11 -8.03
CA ASP A 32 -9.17 5.05 -8.44
C ASP A 32 -10.07 5.97 -7.60
N MET A 33 -9.88 5.99 -6.28
CA MET A 33 -10.60 6.90 -5.38
C MET A 33 -10.36 8.36 -5.72
N ARG A 34 -9.12 8.73 -6.04
CA ARG A 34 -8.77 10.09 -6.43
C ARG A 34 -9.46 10.49 -7.75
N LEU A 35 -9.43 9.63 -8.76
CA LEU A 35 -10.09 9.89 -10.05
C LEU A 35 -11.60 10.10 -9.85
N ARG A 36 -12.26 9.23 -9.09
CA ARG A 36 -13.69 9.36 -8.77
C ARG A 36 -14.00 10.64 -7.99
N ALA A 37 -13.08 11.06 -7.12
CA ALA A 37 -13.24 12.31 -6.37
C ALA A 37 -13.21 13.52 -7.30
N GLU A 38 -12.23 13.57 -8.20
CA GLU A 38 -12.11 14.61 -9.22
C GLU A 38 -13.35 14.63 -10.12
N GLU A 39 -13.81 13.48 -10.62
CA GLU A 39 -15.04 13.36 -11.41
C GLU A 39 -16.28 13.89 -10.66
N MET A 40 -16.44 13.54 -9.39
CA MET A 40 -17.57 14.01 -8.58
C MET A 40 -17.55 15.52 -8.36
N VAL A 41 -16.38 16.10 -8.07
CA VAL A 41 -16.21 17.55 -7.88
C VAL A 41 -16.48 18.31 -9.18
N HIS A 42 -16.10 17.75 -10.32
CA HIS A 42 -16.35 18.34 -11.64
C HIS A 42 -17.77 18.11 -12.16
N SER A 43 -18.44 17.04 -11.72
CA SER A 43 -19.86 16.83 -12.01
C SER A 43 -20.71 17.87 -11.26
N SER A 44 -21.86 18.25 -11.81
CA SER A 44 -22.76 19.33 -11.35
C SER A 44 -23.39 19.14 -9.95
N TRP A 45 -22.76 18.38 -9.07
CA TRP A 45 -23.18 18.04 -7.73
C TRP A 45 -23.25 19.30 -6.86
N HIS A 46 -24.43 19.93 -6.80
CA HIS A 46 -24.84 21.01 -5.88
C HIS A 46 -23.66 21.69 -5.15
N GLY A 47 -23.04 22.71 -5.74
CA GLY A 47 -21.66 23.15 -5.48
C GLY A 47 -21.17 23.31 -4.02
N GLY A 48 -22.05 23.44 -3.02
CA GLY A 48 -21.67 23.37 -1.61
C GLY A 48 -21.34 21.95 -1.11
N GLN A 49 -22.00 20.93 -1.63
CA GLN A 49 -21.73 19.52 -1.32
C GLN A 49 -20.50 18.99 -2.08
N ALA A 50 -20.32 19.36 -3.35
CA ALA A 50 -19.10 19.02 -4.10
C ALA A 50 -17.85 19.58 -3.42
N LYS A 51 -17.89 20.83 -2.95
CA LYS A 51 -16.75 21.44 -2.26
C LYS A 51 -16.36 20.67 -0.99
N ARG A 52 -17.33 20.38 -0.10
CA ARG A 52 -17.09 19.62 1.14
C ARG A 52 -16.57 18.21 0.85
N PHE A 53 -17.11 17.56 -0.18
CA PHE A 53 -16.65 16.25 -0.60
C PHE A 53 -15.22 16.29 -1.14
N GLY A 54 -14.88 17.30 -1.96
CA GLY A 54 -13.52 17.51 -2.45
C GLY A 54 -12.52 17.75 -1.32
N GLU A 55 -12.86 18.58 -0.32
CA GLU A 55 -12.04 18.81 0.87
C GLU A 55 -11.81 17.51 1.67
N ALA A 56 -12.86 16.70 1.87
CA ALA A 56 -12.76 15.41 2.55
C ALA A 56 -11.88 14.41 1.77
N MET A 57 -12.05 14.34 0.45
CA MET A 57 -11.24 13.48 -0.41
C MET A 57 -9.78 13.91 -0.46
N GLN A 58 -9.49 15.21 -0.42
CA GLN A 58 -8.13 15.72 -0.34
C GLN A 58 -7.44 15.34 0.98
N SER A 59 -8.18 15.39 2.10
CA SER A 59 -7.67 14.89 3.39
C SER A 59 -7.38 13.39 3.31
N HIS A 60 -8.30 12.60 2.74
CA HIS A 60 -8.09 11.17 2.56
C HIS A 60 -6.93 10.85 1.63
N ASP A 61 -6.69 11.63 0.57
CA ASP A 61 -5.54 11.43 -0.31
C ASP A 61 -4.21 11.67 0.42
N SER A 62 -4.17 12.65 1.33
CA SER A 62 -3.01 12.88 2.19
C SER A 62 -2.76 11.69 3.13
N ASP A 63 -3.81 11.20 3.78
CA ASP A 63 -3.72 10.04 4.68
C ASP A 63 -3.28 8.78 3.91
N LEU A 64 -3.88 8.53 2.75
CA LEU A 64 -3.53 7.39 1.90
C LEU A 64 -2.12 7.49 1.33
N THR A 65 -1.64 8.70 1.04
CA THR A 65 -0.24 8.93 0.65
C THR A 65 0.71 8.59 1.78
N ALA A 66 0.40 8.96 3.02
CA ALA A 66 1.20 8.57 4.18
C ALA A 66 1.24 7.04 4.35
N VAL A 67 0.07 6.38 4.26
CA VAL A 67 -0.02 4.91 4.27
C VAL A 67 0.79 4.30 3.12
N GLY A 68 0.74 4.87 1.91
CA GLY A 68 1.52 4.42 0.77
C GLY A 68 3.02 4.44 1.02
N ASN A 69 3.53 5.50 1.67
CA ASN A 69 4.93 5.61 2.05
C ASN A 69 5.32 4.58 3.11
N GLU A 70 4.46 4.34 4.10
CA GLU A 70 4.70 3.29 5.11
C GLU A 70 4.72 1.90 4.47
N LEU A 71 3.83 1.63 3.51
CA LEU A 71 3.81 0.38 2.76
C LEU A 71 5.08 0.17 1.92
N ASP A 72 5.65 1.23 1.35
CA ASP A 72 6.95 1.15 0.66
C ASP A 72 8.10 0.80 1.62
N HIS A 73 8.03 1.32 2.85
CA HIS A 73 8.98 0.96 3.89
C HIS A 73 8.84 -0.52 4.29
N VAL A 74 7.61 -1.03 4.43
CA VAL A 74 7.33 -2.45 4.71
C VAL A 74 7.87 -3.37 3.62
N VAL A 75 7.68 -3.02 2.33
CA VAL A 75 8.23 -3.80 1.21
C VAL A 75 9.77 -3.82 1.28
N THR A 76 10.38 -2.67 1.54
CA THR A 76 11.84 -2.55 1.67
C THR A 76 12.38 -3.41 2.81
N GLU A 77 11.76 -3.35 4.00
CA GLU A 77 12.14 -4.19 5.12
C GLU A 77 11.93 -5.69 4.84
N ALA A 78 10.83 -6.04 4.16
CA ALA A 78 10.56 -7.42 3.77
C ALA A 78 11.62 -7.95 2.80
N GLN A 79 12.02 -7.15 1.80
CA GLN A 79 13.10 -7.47 0.88
C GLN A 79 14.41 -7.73 1.63
N HIS A 80 14.81 -6.82 2.53
CA HIS A 80 16.02 -6.98 3.33
C HIS A 80 16.01 -8.29 4.16
N LYS A 81 14.85 -8.65 4.73
CA LYS A 81 14.71 -9.91 5.48
C LYS A 81 14.82 -11.13 4.56
N VAL A 82 14.23 -11.09 3.36
CA VAL A 82 14.36 -12.17 2.37
C VAL A 82 15.82 -12.36 1.95
N ASP A 83 16.55 -11.27 1.72
CA ASP A 83 17.96 -11.31 1.36
C ASP A 83 18.81 -11.95 2.48
N GLN A 84 18.54 -11.59 3.74
CA GLN A 84 19.19 -12.20 4.91
C GLN A 84 18.90 -13.71 5.00
N ILE A 85 17.64 -14.12 4.85
CA ILE A 85 17.24 -15.54 4.89
C ILE A 85 17.91 -16.31 3.76
N THR A 86 17.97 -15.72 2.56
CA THR A 86 18.56 -16.35 1.39
C THR A 86 20.07 -16.49 1.54
N ALA A 87 20.75 -15.47 2.09
CA ALA A 87 22.19 -15.51 2.34
C ALA A 87 22.59 -16.51 3.44
N GLN A 88 21.73 -16.73 4.45
CA GLN A 88 21.96 -17.73 5.50
C GLN A 88 21.75 -19.18 5.03
N ALA A 89 21.07 -19.38 3.89
CA ALA A 89 20.80 -20.68 3.30
C ALA A 89 21.85 -21.13 2.26
N MET A 90 22.81 -20.25 1.92
CA MET A 90 23.99 -20.57 1.10
C MET A 90 25.16 -21.01 1.98
#